data_AF-A0A4Y4M7M5-F1
#
_entry.id   AF-A0A4Y4M7M5-F1
#
_cell.length_a   1.000
_cell.length_b   1.000
_cell.length_c   1.000
_cell.angle_alpha   90.00
_cell.angle_beta   90.00
_cell.angle_gamma   90.00
#
_symmetry.space_group_name_H-M   'P 1'
#
loop_
_entity.id
_entity.type
_entity.pdbx_description
1 polymer ?
#
loop_
_entity_poly.entity_id
_entity_poly.type
_entity_poly.pdbx_seq_one_letter_code
_entity_poly.pdbx_strand_id
1 'polypeptide(L)'
;MGDTQQLFDVGFQLSFLAVLGIYWLNQPLLTYFPKQDNYVKKIMFNTITISLSAQLATFPLVLYYFHQFSLISIIANFVIVPFSEIIIVFSFLMTALISASADFELINRLYDFVIQILLKMIHWFAEVDVLFFENIPMNGIEVISVSVVIFLLRPLILKFNFKNSMALIMAALVFLMIRSGSTAFENRKEEILVHTFGKNKIFSIKTGNRVCFWIQNTENKTTILRYIVHPYCAARRIDHFEIKSLPPSVQKVVFRDKIYELK
;
A
#
# COMPACT_ATOMS: atom_id res chain seq x y z
N MET A 1 -3.08 -10.55 -29.80
CA MET A 1 -2.78 -11.52 -28.72
C MET A 1 -2.67 -10.72 -27.45
N GLY A 2 -3.64 -10.82 -26.54
CA GLY A 2 -3.61 -10.07 -25.29
C GLY A 2 -2.51 -10.63 -24.39
N ASP A 3 -1.61 -9.77 -23.95
CA ASP A 3 -0.49 -10.15 -23.09
C ASP A 3 -1.04 -10.58 -21.72
N THR A 4 -1.08 -11.89 -21.48
CA THR A 4 -1.70 -12.49 -20.28
C THR A 4 -0.94 -12.09 -19.00
N GLN A 5 0.26 -11.52 -19.14
CA GLN A 5 1.05 -10.98 -18.03
C GLN A 5 0.41 -9.76 -17.37
N GLN A 6 -0.44 -9.00 -18.08
CA GLN A 6 -1.12 -7.83 -17.51
C GLN A 6 -2.11 -8.18 -16.39
N LEU A 7 -2.67 -9.39 -16.37
CA LEU A 7 -3.53 -9.85 -15.27
C LEU A 7 -2.77 -10.03 -13.95
N PHE A 8 -1.45 -10.22 -14.03
CA PHE A 8 -0.57 -10.34 -12.88
C PHE A 8 0.04 -9.00 -12.47
N ASP A 9 -0.24 -7.92 -13.21
CA ASP A 9 0.20 -6.60 -12.81
C ASP A 9 -0.58 -6.12 -11.56
N VAL A 10 0.17 -5.62 -10.59
CA VAL A 10 -0.37 -5.15 -9.31
C VAL A 10 -1.30 -3.95 -9.54
N GLY A 11 -0.96 -3.07 -10.50
CA GLY A 11 -1.79 -1.93 -10.88
C GLY A 11 -3.15 -2.36 -11.41
N PHE A 12 -3.18 -3.36 -12.30
CA PHE A 12 -4.42 -3.93 -12.82
C PHE A 12 -5.28 -4.57 -11.72
N GLN A 13 -4.69 -5.39 -10.85
CA GLN A 13 -5.40 -6.05 -9.73
C GLN A 13 -6.07 -5.03 -8.81
N LEU A 14 -5.34 -3.98 -8.43
CA LEU A 14 -5.85 -2.93 -7.56
C LEU A 14 -6.96 -2.12 -8.23
N SER A 15 -6.80 -1.75 -9.51
CA SER A 15 -7.82 -1.03 -10.26
C SER A 15 -9.13 -1.83 -10.38
N PHE A 16 -9.03 -3.11 -10.75
CA PHE A 16 -10.21 -3.97 -10.88
C PHE A 16 -10.92 -4.21 -9.54
N LEU A 17 -10.16 -4.46 -8.46
CA LEU A 17 -10.74 -4.58 -7.12
C LEU A 17 -11.36 -3.28 -6.62
N ALA A 18 -10.77 -2.12 -6.92
CA ALA A 18 -11.35 -0.83 -6.56
C ALA A 18 -12.72 -0.65 -7.21
N VAL A 19 -12.84 -0.90 -8.51
CA VAL A 19 -14.11 -0.79 -9.25
C VAL A 19 -15.15 -1.80 -8.72
N LEU A 20 -14.75 -3.06 -8.51
CA LEU A 20 -15.64 -4.07 -7.92
C LEU A 20 -16.08 -3.68 -6.51
N GLY A 21 -15.17 -3.17 -5.70
CA GLY A 21 -15.43 -2.67 -4.35
C GLY A 21 -16.46 -1.54 -4.34
N ILE A 22 -16.28 -0.55 -5.21
CA ILE A 22 -17.22 0.56 -5.41
C ILE A 22 -18.60 0.00 -5.79
N TYR A 23 -18.68 -0.88 -6.78
CA TYR A 23 -19.96 -1.50 -7.17
C TYR A 23 -20.63 -2.25 -6.00
N TRP A 24 -19.83 -2.98 -5.22
CA TRP A 24 -20.31 -3.86 -4.16
C TRP A 24 -20.74 -3.12 -2.88
N LEU A 25 -19.96 -2.14 -2.44
CA LEU A 25 -20.05 -1.52 -1.11
C LEU A 25 -20.56 -0.07 -1.12
N ASN A 26 -20.50 0.65 -2.24
CA ASN A 26 -20.85 2.08 -2.25
C ASN A 26 -22.30 2.32 -1.84
N GLN A 27 -23.25 1.61 -2.48
CA GLN A 27 -24.67 1.73 -2.17
C GLN A 27 -25.01 1.33 -0.72
N PRO A 28 -24.57 0.15 -0.21
CA PRO A 28 -24.76 -0.21 1.20
C PRO A 28 -24.18 0.81 2.18
N LEU A 29 -23.01 1.40 1.90
CA LEU A 29 -22.43 2.42 2.79
C LEU A 29 -23.22 3.72 2.77
N LEU A 30 -23.75 4.11 1.61
CA LEU A 30 -24.50 5.35 1.44
C LEU A 30 -25.77 5.40 2.29
N THR A 31 -26.38 4.26 2.60
CA THR A 31 -27.61 4.22 3.43
C THR A 31 -27.38 4.66 4.88
N TYR A 32 -26.13 4.68 5.35
CA TYR A 32 -25.78 5.15 6.69
C TYR A 32 -25.53 6.66 6.74
N PHE A 33 -25.45 7.33 5.59
CA PHE A 33 -25.31 8.78 5.52
C PHE A 33 -26.68 9.46 5.49
N PRO A 34 -26.77 10.72 5.97
CA PRO A 34 -28.00 11.51 5.90
C PRO A 34 -28.52 11.64 4.47
N LYS A 35 -29.83 11.89 4.34
CA LYS A 35 -30.43 12.15 3.03
C LYS A 35 -29.67 13.25 2.29
N GLN A 36 -29.45 13.00 1.00
CA GLN A 36 -28.66 13.85 0.11
C GLN A 36 -29.51 15.02 -0.41
N ASP A 37 -30.01 15.84 0.50
CA ASP A 37 -31.04 16.84 0.20
C ASP A 37 -30.52 17.98 -0.70
N ASN A 38 -29.19 18.20 -0.72
CA ASN A 38 -28.53 19.24 -1.50
C ASN A 38 -27.38 18.64 -2.34
N TYR A 39 -27.07 19.28 -3.48
CA TYR A 39 -26.00 18.87 -4.41
C TYR A 39 -24.63 18.70 -3.72
N VAL A 40 -24.29 19.61 -2.80
CA VAL A 40 -23.03 19.54 -2.03
C VAL A 40 -22.97 18.30 -1.13
N LYS A 41 -24.06 18.00 -0.39
CA LYS A 41 -24.13 16.80 0.46
C LYS A 41 -24.05 15.52 -0.38
N LYS A 42 -24.67 15.53 -1.56
CA LYS A 42 -24.62 14.40 -2.51
C LYS A 42 -23.19 14.12 -2.96
N ILE A 43 -22.46 15.15 -3.42
CA ILE A 43 -21.05 15.00 -3.82
C ILE A 43 -20.22 14.53 -2.64
N MET A 44 -20.34 15.20 -1.48
CA MET A 44 -19.52 14.90 -0.32
C MET A 44 -19.65 13.45 0.15
N PHE A 45 -20.89 12.98 0.37
CA PHE A 45 -21.11 11.63 0.84
C PHE A 45 -20.78 10.58 -0.22
N ASN A 46 -21.12 10.83 -1.49
CA ASN A 46 -20.82 9.88 -2.56
C ASN A 46 -19.30 9.73 -2.78
N THR A 47 -18.53 10.82 -2.73
CA THR A 47 -17.07 10.74 -2.87
C THR A 47 -16.43 9.99 -1.69
N ILE A 48 -16.93 10.20 -0.46
CA ILE A 48 -16.46 9.47 0.72
C ILE A 48 -16.78 7.98 0.59
N THR A 49 -18.01 7.61 0.24
CA THR A 49 -18.41 6.21 0.14
C THR A 49 -17.75 5.49 -1.02
N ILE A 50 -17.53 6.16 -2.17
CA ILE A 50 -16.73 5.63 -3.28
C ILE A 50 -15.29 5.37 -2.81
N SER A 51 -14.65 6.34 -2.17
CA SER A 51 -13.27 6.21 -1.69
C SER A 51 -13.14 5.10 -0.66
N LEU A 52 -14.06 5.03 0.31
CA LEU A 52 -14.07 4.00 1.34
C LEU A 52 -14.31 2.60 0.74
N SER A 53 -15.21 2.49 -0.23
CA SER A 53 -15.49 1.21 -0.91
C SER A 53 -14.27 0.69 -1.68
N ALA A 54 -13.62 1.58 -2.44
CA ALA A 54 -12.40 1.25 -3.17
C ALA A 54 -11.28 0.85 -2.22
N GLN A 55 -11.07 1.61 -1.13
CA GLN A 55 -10.04 1.31 -0.15
C GLN A 55 -10.30 0.00 0.58
N LEU A 56 -11.52 -0.25 1.05
CA LEU A 56 -11.86 -1.51 1.72
C LEU A 56 -11.60 -2.72 0.80
N ALA A 57 -11.98 -2.65 -0.47
CA ALA A 57 -11.78 -3.76 -1.40
C ALA A 57 -10.30 -3.97 -1.78
N THR A 58 -9.52 -2.91 -1.89
CA THR A 58 -8.08 -2.98 -2.22
C THR A 58 -7.19 -3.21 -1.01
N PHE A 59 -7.70 -2.98 0.21
CA PHE A 59 -6.95 -3.03 1.47
C PHE A 59 -6.07 -4.28 1.63
N PRO A 60 -6.57 -5.51 1.41
CA PRO A 60 -5.75 -6.72 1.60
C PRO A 60 -4.53 -6.77 0.67
N LEU A 61 -4.70 -6.37 -0.59
CA LEU A 61 -3.62 -6.37 -1.57
C LEU A 61 -2.66 -5.21 -1.36
N VAL A 62 -3.16 -4.03 -0.97
CA VAL A 62 -2.31 -2.89 -0.63
C VAL A 62 -1.38 -3.24 0.53
N LEU A 63 -1.89 -3.89 1.58
CA LEU A 63 -1.04 -4.37 2.68
C LEU A 63 -0.08 -5.49 2.27
N TYR A 64 -0.48 -6.34 1.33
CA TYR A 64 0.38 -7.43 0.85
C TYR A 64 1.56 -6.94 0.03
N TYR A 65 1.34 -6.01 -0.91
CA TYR A 65 2.38 -5.53 -1.82
C TYR A 65 3.20 -4.36 -1.26
N PHE A 66 2.56 -3.45 -0.54
CA PHE A 66 3.21 -2.21 -0.09
C PHE A 66 3.47 -2.17 1.42
N HIS A 67 2.92 -3.12 2.20
CA HIS A 67 3.08 -3.17 3.67
C HIS A 67 2.74 -1.87 4.39
N GLN A 68 1.90 -1.03 3.77
CA GLN A 68 1.55 0.29 4.26
C GLN A 68 0.09 0.60 3.92
N PHE A 69 -0.53 1.47 4.71
CA PHE A 69 -1.89 1.93 4.48
C PHE A 69 -2.08 3.35 5.00
N SER A 70 -2.84 4.15 4.27
CA SER A 70 -3.04 5.57 4.56
C SER A 70 -4.53 5.87 4.73
N LEU A 71 -4.97 6.24 5.94
CA LEU A 71 -6.34 6.70 6.15
C LEU A 71 -6.54 8.14 5.63
N ILE A 72 -5.48 8.95 5.63
CA ILE A 72 -5.52 10.31 5.06
C ILE A 72 -5.87 10.29 3.57
N SER A 73 -5.60 9.17 2.87
CA SER A 73 -5.97 9.00 1.46
C SER A 73 -7.47 9.15 1.17
N ILE A 74 -8.37 8.90 2.13
CA ILE A 74 -9.82 9.15 1.95
C ILE A 74 -10.08 10.65 1.76
N ILE A 75 -9.48 11.47 2.61
CA ILE A 75 -9.61 12.93 2.56
C ILE A 75 -8.83 13.48 1.37
N ALA A 76 -7.65 12.92 1.09
CA ALA A 76 -6.86 13.29 -0.06
C ALA A 76 -7.62 13.04 -1.36
N ASN A 77 -8.27 11.89 -1.52
CA ASN A 77 -9.08 11.57 -2.70
C ASN A 77 -10.26 12.52 -2.87
N PHE A 78 -10.86 13.02 -1.78
CA PHE A 78 -11.94 14.01 -1.87
C PHE A 78 -11.50 15.29 -2.60
N VAL A 79 -10.24 15.70 -2.43
CA VAL A 79 -9.69 16.90 -3.08
C VAL A 79 -8.99 16.55 -4.39
N ILE A 80 -8.15 15.51 -4.41
CA ILE A 80 -7.29 15.15 -5.55
C ILE A 80 -8.10 14.64 -6.74
N VAL A 81 -9.16 13.84 -6.51
CA VAL A 81 -9.93 13.23 -7.61
C VAL A 81 -10.64 14.26 -8.48
N PRO A 82 -11.39 15.24 -7.94
CA PRO A 82 -12.01 16.30 -8.76
C PRO A 82 -10.99 17.12 -9.57
N PHE A 83 -9.83 17.44 -9.00
CA PHE A 83 -8.78 18.16 -9.72
C PHE A 83 -8.19 17.29 -10.84
N SER A 84 -8.01 16.00 -10.60
CA SER A 84 -7.54 15.05 -11.61
C SER A 84 -8.52 14.95 -12.80
N GLU A 85 -9.82 14.93 -12.54
CA GLU A 85 -10.85 14.94 -13.60
C GLU A 85 -10.78 16.20 -14.45
N ILE A 86 -10.64 17.38 -13.81
CA ILE A 86 -10.46 18.66 -14.50
C ILE A 86 -9.20 18.61 -15.36
N ILE A 87 -8.07 18.18 -14.80
CA ILE A 87 -6.80 18.08 -15.53
C ILE A 87 -6.94 17.16 -16.74
N ILE A 88 -7.57 15.99 -16.61
CA ILE A 88 -7.78 15.06 -17.73
C ILE A 88 -8.57 15.73 -18.86
N VAL A 89 -9.67 16.42 -18.53
CA VAL A 89 -10.48 17.13 -19.53
C VAL A 89 -9.67 18.24 -20.21
N PHE A 90 -8.93 19.04 -19.43
CA PHE A 90 -8.04 20.06 -19.98
C PHE A 90 -6.95 19.46 -20.87
N SER A 91 -6.36 18.33 -20.48
CA SER A 91 -5.34 17.65 -21.28
C SER A 91 -5.87 17.18 -22.62
N PHE A 92 -7.10 16.63 -22.65
CA PHE A 92 -7.77 16.29 -23.91
C PHE A 92 -8.06 17.51 -24.77
N LEU A 93 -8.59 18.58 -24.18
CA LEU A 93 -8.84 19.84 -24.88
C LEU A 93 -7.55 20.42 -25.47
N MET A 94 -6.47 20.44 -24.69
CA MET A 94 -5.18 20.96 -25.11
C MET A 94 -4.59 20.12 -26.25
N THR A 95 -4.68 18.80 -26.15
CA THR A 95 -4.22 17.88 -27.21
C THR A 95 -4.99 18.14 -28.52
N ALA A 96 -6.30 18.38 -28.45
CA ALA A 96 -7.11 18.71 -29.62
C ALA A 96 -6.77 20.08 -30.22
N LEU A 97 -6.53 21.10 -29.39
CA LEU A 97 -6.15 22.45 -29.81
C LEU A 97 -4.78 22.47 -30.50
N ILE A 98 -3.79 21.79 -29.93
CA ILE A 98 -2.44 21.63 -30.52
C ILE A 98 -2.55 20.94 -31.88
N SER A 99 -3.35 19.87 -31.98
CA SER A 99 -3.60 19.17 -33.25
C SER A 99 -4.23 20.10 -34.31
N ALA A 100 -5.08 21.03 -33.88
CA ALA A 100 -5.68 22.06 -34.73
C ALA A 100 -4.76 23.27 -35.02
N SER A 101 -3.49 23.25 -34.58
CA SER A 101 -2.55 24.38 -34.67
C SER A 101 -3.04 25.67 -34.00
N ALA A 102 -3.97 25.56 -33.05
CA ALA A 102 -4.48 26.68 -32.26
C ALA A 102 -3.83 26.62 -30.87
N ASP A 103 -2.81 27.44 -30.64
CA ASP A 103 -2.19 27.55 -29.31
C ASP A 103 -2.68 28.82 -28.60
N PHE A 104 -3.29 28.63 -27.44
CA PHE A 104 -3.78 29.72 -26.59
C PHE A 104 -2.97 29.76 -25.31
N GLU A 105 -2.10 30.76 -25.18
CA GLU A 105 -1.23 30.93 -24.02
C GLU A 105 -2.02 30.99 -22.69
N LEU A 106 -3.23 31.58 -22.71
CA LEU A 106 -4.10 31.64 -21.53
C LEU A 106 -4.53 30.25 -21.04
N ILE A 107 -4.83 29.33 -21.95
CA ILE A 107 -5.25 27.96 -21.62
C ILE A 107 -4.05 27.20 -21.03
N ASN A 108 -2.86 27.36 -21.61
CA ASN A 108 -1.62 26.78 -21.07
C ASN A 108 -1.32 27.26 -19.65
N ARG A 109 -1.41 28.58 -19.40
CA ARG A 109 -1.19 29.14 -18.07
C ARG A 109 -2.22 28.64 -17.07
N LEU A 110 -3.49 28.52 -17.47
CA LEU A 110 -4.54 27.99 -16.61
C LEU A 110 -4.29 26.51 -16.27
N TYR A 111 -3.89 25.71 -17.26
CA TYR A 111 -3.54 24.31 -17.08
C TYR A 111 -2.36 24.13 -16.12
N ASP A 112 -1.27 24.89 -16.33
CA ASP A 112 -0.11 24.87 -15.43
C ASP A 112 -0.50 25.28 -14.01
N PHE A 113 -1.31 26.33 -13.85
CA PHE A 113 -1.82 26.75 -12.53
C PHE A 113 -2.59 25.62 -11.81
N VAL A 114 -3.47 24.91 -12.52
CA VAL A 114 -4.22 23.78 -11.93
C VAL A 114 -3.29 22.63 -11.56
N ILE A 115 -2.29 22.31 -12.37
CA ILE A 115 -1.27 21.30 -12.06
C ILE A 115 -0.47 21.69 -10.82
N GLN A 116 -0.01 22.93 -10.73
CA GLN A 116 0.77 23.40 -9.58
C GLN A 116 -0.02 23.30 -8.28
N ILE A 117 -1.33 23.62 -8.32
CA ILE A 117 -2.21 23.41 -7.16
C ILE A 117 -2.29 21.93 -6.81
N LEU A 118 -2.52 21.04 -7.78
CA LEU A 118 -2.59 19.61 -7.53
C LEU A 118 -1.30 19.08 -6.90
N LEU A 119 -0.15 19.42 -7.47
CA LEU A 119 1.17 19.00 -6.98
C LEU A 119 1.41 19.49 -5.56
N LYS A 120 1.08 20.75 -5.27
CA LYS A 120 1.18 21.31 -3.92
C LYS A 120 0.30 20.56 -2.92
N MET A 121 -0.92 20.18 -3.31
CA MET A 121 -1.81 19.38 -2.47
C MET A 121 -1.25 17.97 -2.24
N ILE A 122 -0.73 17.30 -3.26
CA ILE A 122 -0.10 15.98 -3.14
C ILE A 122 1.08 16.03 -2.15
N HIS A 123 1.96 17.02 -2.30
CA HIS A 123 3.09 17.20 -1.38
C HIS A 123 2.63 17.46 0.05
N TRP A 124 1.63 18.33 0.24
CA TRP A 124 1.08 18.59 1.56
C TRP A 124 0.51 17.33 2.21
N PHE A 125 -0.24 16.51 1.46
CA PHE A 125 -0.76 15.23 1.99
C PHE A 125 0.34 14.20 2.25
N ALA A 126 1.44 14.22 1.49
CA ALA A 126 2.56 13.30 1.67
C ALA A 126 3.37 13.57 2.95
N GLU A 127 3.32 14.79 3.49
CA GLU A 127 3.98 15.17 4.75
C GLU A 127 3.12 14.86 6.00
N VAL A 128 1.86 14.44 5.81
CA VAL A 128 0.94 14.14 6.93
C VAL A 128 1.11 12.69 7.37
N ASP A 129 1.98 12.47 8.36
CA ASP A 129 2.26 11.13 8.90
C ASP A 129 1.23 10.62 9.92
N VAL A 130 0.31 11.48 10.39
CA VAL A 130 -0.59 11.19 11.53
C VAL A 130 -1.49 9.97 11.31
N LEU A 131 -1.80 9.66 10.04
CA LEU A 131 -2.71 8.58 9.63
C LEU A 131 -2.09 7.65 8.59
N PHE A 132 -0.75 7.65 8.51
CA PHE A 132 0.03 6.76 7.67
C PHE A 132 0.58 5.61 8.50
N PHE A 133 0.20 4.38 8.14
CA PHE A 133 0.64 3.18 8.82
C PHE A 133 1.61 2.43 7.93
N GLU A 134 2.85 2.25 8.41
CA GLU A 134 3.89 1.49 7.73
C GLU A 134 4.17 0.15 8.43
N ASN A 135 4.94 -0.71 7.76
CA ASN A 135 5.47 -1.96 8.30
C ASN A 135 4.37 -2.90 8.82
N ILE A 136 3.29 -3.04 8.05
CA ILE A 136 2.25 -4.03 8.29
C ILE A 136 2.49 -5.22 7.36
N PRO A 137 3.30 -6.23 7.76
CA PRO A 137 3.49 -7.43 6.96
C PRO A 137 2.17 -8.14 6.77
N MET A 138 1.92 -8.68 5.59
CA MET A 138 0.84 -9.63 5.35
C MET A 138 1.34 -10.81 4.55
N ASN A 139 1.01 -12.02 5.00
CA ASN A 139 1.21 -13.25 4.22
C ASN A 139 -0.07 -13.59 3.43
N GLY A 140 0.02 -14.40 2.37
CA GLY A 140 -1.12 -14.74 1.52
C GLY A 140 -2.33 -15.32 2.28
N ILE A 141 -2.11 -16.12 3.33
CA ILE A 141 -3.19 -16.66 4.16
C ILE A 141 -3.90 -15.54 4.95
N GLU A 142 -3.13 -14.58 5.47
CA GLU A 142 -3.69 -13.41 6.16
C GLU A 142 -4.51 -12.55 5.19
N VAL A 143 -4.01 -12.33 3.96
CA VAL A 143 -4.72 -11.62 2.89
C VAL A 143 -6.07 -12.27 2.57
N ILE A 144 -6.10 -13.59 2.44
CA ILE A 144 -7.35 -14.33 2.19
C ILE A 144 -8.31 -14.15 3.38
N SER A 145 -7.81 -14.30 4.61
CA SER A 145 -8.66 -14.17 5.80
C SER A 145 -9.23 -12.76 5.98
N VAL A 146 -8.45 -11.69 5.72
CA VAL A 146 -8.93 -10.30 5.75
C VAL A 146 -9.91 -10.05 4.61
N SER A 147 -9.67 -10.60 3.41
CA SER A 147 -10.62 -10.53 2.29
C SER A 147 -11.98 -11.14 2.65
N VAL A 148 -12.00 -12.25 3.39
CA VAL A 148 -13.25 -12.86 3.91
C VAL A 148 -13.94 -11.93 4.91
N VAL A 149 -13.17 -11.30 5.82
CA VAL A 149 -13.73 -10.29 6.75
C VAL A 149 -14.39 -9.14 5.97
N ILE A 150 -13.71 -8.59 4.97
CA ILE A 150 -14.25 -7.50 4.13
C ILE A 150 -15.50 -7.95 3.37
N PHE A 151 -15.49 -9.16 2.80
CA PHE A 151 -16.65 -9.72 2.12
C PHE A 151 -17.88 -9.82 3.03
N LEU A 152 -17.66 -10.23 4.29
CA LEU A 152 -18.70 -10.34 5.33
C LEU A 152 -19.18 -8.98 5.88
N LEU A 153 -18.50 -7.86 5.58
CA LEU A 153 -19.00 -6.54 5.94
C LEU A 153 -20.32 -6.23 5.23
N ARG A 154 -20.47 -6.61 3.96
CA ARG A 154 -21.67 -6.28 3.18
C ARG A 154 -22.98 -6.78 3.80
N PRO A 155 -23.15 -8.07 4.17
CA PRO A 155 -24.39 -8.52 4.81
C PRO A 155 -24.63 -7.83 6.16
N LEU A 156 -23.59 -7.48 6.92
CA LEU A 156 -23.72 -6.72 8.15
C LEU A 156 -24.24 -5.30 7.90
N ILE A 157 -23.65 -4.60 6.92
CA ILE A 157 -24.04 -3.24 6.52
C ILE A 157 -25.49 -3.24 5.99
N LEU A 158 -25.89 -4.24 5.21
CA LEU A 158 -27.27 -4.31 4.68
C LEU A 158 -28.31 -4.67 5.74
N LYS A 159 -27.97 -5.58 6.67
CA LYS A 159 -28.88 -6.03 7.74
C LYS A 159 -28.08 -6.28 9.01
N PHE A 160 -28.16 -5.33 9.93
CA PHE A 160 -27.59 -5.47 11.25
C PHE A 160 -28.41 -6.46 12.08
N ASN A 161 -27.94 -7.70 12.15
CA ASN A 161 -28.57 -8.77 12.94
C ASN A 161 -27.51 -9.59 13.67
N PHE A 162 -27.94 -10.40 14.64
CA PHE A 162 -27.05 -11.22 15.47
C PHE A 162 -26.23 -12.21 14.63
N LYS A 163 -26.85 -12.85 13.62
CA LYS A 163 -26.18 -13.83 12.76
C LYS A 163 -25.02 -13.23 11.96
N ASN A 164 -25.24 -12.09 11.32
CA ASN A 164 -24.25 -11.39 10.50
C ASN A 164 -23.14 -10.79 11.35
N SER A 165 -23.50 -10.22 12.51
CA SER A 165 -22.52 -9.70 13.47
C SER A 165 -21.64 -10.81 14.02
N MET A 166 -22.23 -11.94 14.41
CA MET A 166 -21.50 -13.12 14.87
C MET A 166 -20.59 -13.68 13.78
N ALA A 167 -21.07 -13.77 12.53
CA ALA A 167 -20.24 -14.23 11.41
C ALA A 167 -19.01 -13.35 11.18
N LEU A 168 -19.18 -12.02 11.22
CA LEU A 168 -18.06 -11.08 11.08
C LEU A 168 -17.08 -11.20 12.26
N ILE A 169 -17.59 -11.29 13.49
CA ILE A 169 -16.77 -11.45 14.70
C ILE A 169 -15.97 -12.75 14.64
N MET A 170 -16.60 -13.86 14.26
CA MET A 170 -15.90 -15.14 14.08
C MET A 170 -14.80 -15.04 13.03
N ALA A 171 -15.08 -14.43 11.87
CA ALA A 171 -14.06 -14.22 10.84
C ALA A 171 -12.91 -13.33 11.32
N ALA A 172 -13.21 -12.27 12.08
CA ALA A 172 -12.21 -11.40 12.68
C ALA A 172 -11.35 -12.14 13.72
N LEU A 173 -11.96 -12.98 14.56
CA LEU A 173 -11.24 -13.83 15.52
C LEU A 173 -10.33 -14.83 14.80
N VAL A 174 -10.81 -15.48 13.74
CA VAL A 174 -10.00 -16.38 12.91
C VAL A 174 -8.81 -15.63 12.29
N PHE A 175 -9.03 -14.43 11.74
CA PHE A 175 -7.94 -13.58 11.26
C PHE A 175 -6.91 -13.28 12.35
N LEU A 176 -7.35 -12.90 13.56
CA LEU A 176 -6.45 -12.62 14.68
C LEU A 176 -5.66 -13.87 15.12
N MET A 177 -6.27 -15.05 15.09
CA MET A 177 -5.58 -16.32 15.36
C MET A 177 -4.50 -16.60 14.31
N ILE A 178 -4.85 -16.48 13.02
CA ILE A 178 -3.91 -16.65 11.90
C ILE A 178 -2.76 -15.65 12.00
N ARG A 179 -3.08 -14.38 12.31
CA ARG A 179 -2.11 -13.29 12.46
C ARG A 179 -1.13 -13.56 13.60
N SER A 180 -1.65 -13.96 14.76
CA SER A 180 -0.86 -14.27 15.93
C SER A 180 0.02 -15.50 15.70
N GLY A 181 -0.54 -16.55 15.09
CA GLY A 181 0.19 -17.77 14.73
C GLY A 181 1.30 -17.52 13.73
N SER A 182 1.04 -16.72 12.68
CA SER A 182 2.04 -16.35 11.68
C SER A 182 3.18 -15.52 12.29
N THR A 183 2.85 -14.62 13.21
CA THR A 183 3.84 -13.81 13.94
C THR A 183 4.69 -14.68 14.86
N ALA A 184 4.05 -15.59 15.61
CA ALA A 184 4.77 -16.53 16.48
C ALA A 184 5.67 -17.48 15.68
N PHE A 185 5.23 -17.92 14.49
CA PHE A 185 6.01 -18.78 13.61
C PHE A 185 7.23 -18.03 13.05
N GLU A 186 7.06 -16.82 12.55
CA GLU A 186 8.18 -16.01 12.07
C GLU A 186 9.16 -15.64 13.19
N ASN A 187 8.66 -15.32 14.39
CA ASN A 187 9.52 -15.01 15.54
C ASN A 187 10.31 -16.22 16.07
N ARG A 188 10.00 -17.45 15.66
CA ARG A 188 10.79 -18.64 16.00
C ARG A 188 11.82 -19.00 14.93
N LYS A 189 11.70 -18.45 13.72
CA LYS A 189 12.64 -18.75 12.64
C LYS A 189 13.93 -17.95 12.79
N GLU A 190 15.01 -18.70 12.94
CA GLU A 190 16.35 -18.20 12.66
C GLU A 190 16.61 -18.30 11.16
N GLU A 191 17.08 -17.21 10.56
CA GLU A 191 17.34 -17.14 9.11
C GLU A 191 18.69 -16.48 8.87
N ILE A 192 19.46 -17.01 7.91
CA ILE A 192 20.73 -16.45 7.50
C ILE A 192 20.66 -16.26 6.00
N LEU A 193 20.85 -15.01 5.54
CA LEU A 193 20.78 -14.66 4.13
C LEU A 193 21.97 -13.81 3.71
N VAL A 194 22.35 -13.96 2.45
CA VAL A 194 23.26 -13.08 1.74
C VAL A 194 22.44 -12.33 0.71
N HIS A 195 22.28 -11.02 0.89
CA HIS A 195 21.62 -10.13 -0.05
C HIS A 195 22.66 -9.53 -0.99
N THR A 196 22.39 -9.49 -2.28
CA THR A 196 23.29 -8.88 -3.27
C THR A 196 22.68 -7.58 -3.76
N PHE A 197 23.40 -6.46 -3.60
CA PHE A 197 22.99 -5.14 -4.07
C PHE A 197 24.07 -4.50 -4.91
N GLY A 198 23.87 -4.48 -6.23
CA GLY A 198 24.91 -4.06 -7.16
C GLY A 198 26.17 -4.93 -7.00
N LYS A 199 27.28 -4.33 -6.55
CA LYS A 199 28.55 -5.03 -6.27
C LYS A 199 28.74 -5.40 -4.78
N ASN A 200 27.85 -4.96 -3.90
CA ASN A 200 27.99 -5.17 -2.46
C ASN A 200 27.18 -6.40 -2.02
N LYS A 201 27.81 -7.32 -1.29
CA LYS A 201 27.10 -8.40 -0.58
C LYS A 201 26.83 -7.96 0.86
N ILE A 202 25.59 -8.11 1.30
CA ILE A 202 25.12 -7.77 2.64
C ILE A 202 24.71 -9.07 3.31
N PHE A 203 25.28 -9.34 4.48
CA PHE A 203 24.97 -10.53 5.24
C PHE A 203 23.97 -10.20 6.34
N SER A 204 22.91 -10.99 6.49
CA SER A 204 21.92 -10.79 7.54
C SER A 204 21.73 -12.05 8.35
N ILE A 205 21.78 -11.93 9.68
CA ILE A 205 21.37 -12.98 10.61
C ILE A 205 20.13 -12.49 11.35
N LYS A 206 19.03 -13.22 11.18
CA LYS A 206 17.79 -13.06 11.92
C LYS A 206 17.74 -14.06 13.07
N THR A 207 17.48 -13.56 14.27
CA THR A 207 17.23 -14.37 15.46
C THR A 207 15.95 -13.85 16.11
N GLY A 208 14.84 -14.53 15.83
CA GLY A 208 13.52 -14.11 16.25
C GLY A 208 13.09 -12.77 15.66
N ASN A 209 12.75 -11.78 16.50
CA ASN A 209 12.32 -10.46 16.06
C ASN A 209 13.48 -9.45 15.88
N ARG A 210 14.73 -9.92 15.94
CA ARG A 210 15.92 -9.10 15.75
C ARG A 210 16.70 -9.56 14.53
N VAL A 211 17.28 -8.61 13.82
CA VAL A 211 18.22 -8.88 12.73
C VAL A 211 19.47 -8.04 12.87
N CYS A 212 20.62 -8.65 12.58
CA CYS A 212 21.87 -7.92 12.40
C CYS A 212 22.27 -7.98 10.94
N PHE A 213 22.45 -6.82 10.32
CA PHE A 213 22.98 -6.67 8.97
C PHE A 213 24.45 -6.30 9.03
N TRP A 214 25.26 -7.00 8.26
CA TRP A 214 26.67 -6.70 8.10
C TRP A 214 26.95 -6.20 6.69
N ILE A 215 27.55 -5.01 6.59
CA ILE A 215 27.77 -4.30 5.33
C ILE A 215 29.26 -3.96 5.20
N GLN A 216 29.86 -4.26 4.04
CA GLN A 216 31.29 -3.99 3.79
C GLN A 216 31.61 -2.51 3.49
N ASN A 217 30.69 -1.76 2.86
CA ASN A 217 30.88 -0.34 2.57
C ASN A 217 29.68 0.49 3.10
N THR A 218 29.96 1.51 3.89
CA THR A 218 28.96 2.40 4.52
C THR A 218 28.60 3.62 3.67
N GLU A 219 29.28 3.88 2.55
CA GLU A 219 28.98 5.05 1.69
C GLU A 219 27.55 5.03 1.12
N ASN A 220 27.00 3.84 0.85
CA ASN A 220 25.63 3.67 0.31
C ASN A 220 24.59 3.29 1.38
N LYS A 221 24.82 3.62 2.66
CA LYS A 221 23.98 3.15 3.78
C LYS A 221 22.50 3.54 3.62
N THR A 222 22.19 4.74 3.15
CA THR A 222 20.80 5.22 2.95
C THR A 222 20.06 4.42 1.89
N THR A 223 20.71 4.14 0.75
CA THR A 223 20.16 3.33 -0.34
C THR A 223 19.93 1.88 0.12
N ILE A 224 20.91 1.30 0.83
CA ILE A 224 20.80 -0.07 1.35
C ILE A 224 19.66 -0.17 2.39
N LEU A 225 19.53 0.83 3.26
CA LEU A 225 18.43 0.90 4.22
C LEU A 225 17.08 0.86 3.51
N ARG A 226 16.89 1.75 2.53
CA ARG A 226 15.63 1.92 1.81
C ARG A 226 15.21 0.70 0.99
N TYR A 227 16.14 0.07 0.27
CA TYR A 227 15.81 -0.97 -0.70
C TYR A 227 16.02 -2.40 -0.21
N ILE A 228 16.74 -2.61 0.89
CA ILE A 228 17.02 -3.96 1.42
C ILE A 228 16.55 -4.10 2.86
N VAL A 229 17.04 -3.25 3.76
CA VAL A 229 16.81 -3.43 5.20
C VAL A 229 15.33 -3.23 5.54
N HIS A 230 14.74 -2.10 5.16
CA HIS A 230 13.33 -1.82 5.49
C HIS A 230 12.36 -2.84 4.85
N PRO A 231 12.46 -3.16 3.54
CA PRO A 231 11.61 -4.19 2.94
C PRO A 231 11.78 -5.56 3.60
N TYR A 232 13.02 -5.95 3.94
CA TYR A 232 13.28 -7.21 4.64
C TYR A 232 12.66 -7.22 6.03
N CYS A 233 12.87 -6.17 6.82
CA CYS A 233 12.31 -6.04 8.17
C CYS A 233 10.78 -6.06 8.14
N ALA A 234 10.17 -5.34 7.20
CA ALA A 234 8.73 -5.35 7.00
C ALA A 234 8.24 -6.77 6.70
N ALA A 235 8.79 -7.43 5.67
CA ALA A 235 8.36 -8.77 5.26
C ALA A 235 8.56 -9.85 6.35
N ARG A 236 9.63 -9.74 7.14
CA ARG A 236 9.99 -10.71 8.18
C ARG A 236 9.50 -10.36 9.59
N ARG A 237 8.66 -9.31 9.74
CA ARG A 237 8.06 -8.87 11.02
C ARG A 237 9.11 -8.53 12.08
N ILE A 238 10.13 -7.78 11.66
CA ILE A 238 11.28 -7.46 12.51
C ILE A 238 11.09 -6.08 13.11
N ASP A 239 11.11 -6.02 14.44
CA ASP A 239 10.93 -4.78 15.19
C ASP A 239 12.25 -4.03 15.38
N HIS A 240 13.36 -4.77 15.53
CA HIS A 240 14.67 -4.21 15.84
C HIS A 240 15.72 -4.71 14.87
N PHE A 241 16.44 -3.78 14.25
CA PHE A 241 17.58 -4.10 13.39
C PHE A 241 18.83 -3.38 13.86
N GLU A 242 19.97 -4.07 13.75
CA GLU A 242 21.30 -3.51 13.96
C GLU A 242 22.09 -3.57 12.65
N ILE A 243 22.92 -2.55 12.40
CA ILE A 243 23.84 -2.53 11.26
C ILE A 243 25.26 -2.50 11.80
N LYS A 244 26.07 -3.48 11.40
CA LYS A 244 27.49 -3.58 11.71
C LYS A 244 28.32 -3.47 10.43
N SER A 245 29.46 -2.81 10.52
CA SER A 245 30.41 -2.73 9.42
C SER A 245 31.30 -3.96 9.39
N LEU A 246 31.45 -4.58 8.22
CA LEU A 246 32.48 -5.59 7.97
C LEU A 246 33.72 -4.92 7.40
N PRO A 247 34.93 -5.27 7.85
CA PRO A 247 36.15 -4.88 7.16
C PRO A 247 36.13 -5.40 5.70
N PRO A 248 36.60 -4.62 4.72
CA PRO A 248 36.62 -5.02 3.31
C PRO A 248 37.53 -6.23 3.02
N SER A 249 38.37 -6.65 3.97
CA SER A 249 39.21 -7.84 3.90
C SER A 249 38.47 -9.16 4.15
N VAL A 250 37.24 -9.13 4.68
CA VAL A 250 36.49 -10.35 5.06
C VAL A 250 35.87 -11.01 3.82
N GLN A 251 36.35 -12.20 3.48
CA GLN A 251 35.89 -12.98 2.32
C GLN A 251 34.86 -14.06 2.67
N LYS A 252 34.86 -14.55 3.91
CA LYS A 252 33.95 -15.61 4.38
C LYS A 252 33.48 -15.31 5.80
N VAL A 253 32.21 -15.58 6.07
CA VAL A 253 31.64 -15.55 7.43
C VAL A 253 31.27 -16.98 7.80
N VAL A 254 31.74 -17.43 8.97
CA VAL A 254 31.39 -18.74 9.51
C VAL A 254 30.35 -18.54 10.60
N PHE A 255 29.21 -19.20 10.48
CA PHE A 255 28.18 -19.21 11.51
C PHE A 255 27.57 -20.61 11.62
N ARG A 256 27.57 -21.17 12.84
CA ARG A 256 27.12 -22.55 13.14
C ARG A 256 27.64 -23.59 12.12
N ASP A 257 28.96 -23.60 11.93
CA ASP A 257 29.70 -24.52 11.05
C ASP A 257 29.38 -24.44 9.54
N LYS A 258 28.61 -23.43 9.10
CA LYS A 258 28.42 -23.11 7.67
C LYS A 258 29.24 -21.90 7.26
N ILE A 259 29.90 -22.04 6.12
CA ILE A 259 30.74 -21.01 5.52
C ILE A 259 29.91 -20.25 4.47
N TYR A 260 29.77 -18.95 4.66
CA TYR A 260 29.09 -18.05 3.73
C TYR A 260 30.13 -17.19 3.01
N GLU A 261 30.23 -17.33 1.69
CA GLU A 261 31.19 -16.58 0.88
C GLU A 261 30.64 -15.19 0.52
N LEU A 262 31.38 -14.15 0.91
CA LEU A 262 31.07 -12.75 0.65
C LEU A 262 31.75 -12.21 -0.61
N LYS A 263 32.64 -13.00 -1.24
CA LYS A 263 33.28 -12.70 -2.51
C LYS A 263 32.63 -13.50 -3.62
#